data_AF-A0A838SFQ1-F1
#
_entry.id   AF-A0A838SFQ1-F1
#
_cell.length_a   1.000
_cell.length_b   1.000
_cell.length_c   1.000
_cell.angle_alpha   90.00
_cell.angle_beta   90.00
_cell.angle_gamma   90.00
#
_symmetry.space_group_name_H-M   'P 1'
#
loop_
_entity.id
_entity.type
_entity.pdbx_description
1 polymer ?
#
loop_
_entity_poly.entity_id
_entity_poly.type
_entity_poly.pdbx_seq_one_letter_code
_entity_poly.pdbx_strand_id
1 'polypeptide(L)'
;MADRPRSGRPPVLAATVRAEVKALACSLPAEHHLPLSRWSCRDLATEAVTRGITDTLSGSTVRRWLDSDAIKPWQHRSWTFPRDPDFAAKAERVLDLYDPRWQGRRLHADEFVASADAIARSRRLREDHGTFD
;
A
#
# COMPACT_ATOMS: atom_id res chain seq x y z
N MET A 1 29.85 31.50 24.68
CA MET A 1 29.06 31.88 23.49
C MET A 1 27.75 31.10 23.55
N ALA A 2 26.63 31.78 23.74
CA ALA A 2 25.31 31.13 23.68
C ALA A 2 24.76 31.25 22.25
N ASP A 3 24.33 30.12 21.68
CA ASP A 3 23.62 30.10 20.40
C ASP A 3 22.33 30.92 20.56
N ARG A 4 22.11 31.88 19.67
CA ARG A 4 20.88 32.69 19.72
C ARG A 4 19.71 31.82 19.26
N PRO A 5 18.49 32.02 19.83
CA PRO A 5 17.31 31.33 19.32
C PRO A 5 17.18 31.64 17.83
N ARG A 6 17.35 30.64 16.97
CA ARG A 6 17.08 30.79 15.55
C ARG A 6 15.57 30.89 15.40
N SER A 7 15.07 32.07 15.05
CA SER A 7 13.70 32.21 14.58
C SER A 7 13.60 31.47 13.24
N GLY A 8 13.20 30.21 13.29
CA GLY A 8 12.98 29.41 12.10
C GLY A 8 11.96 30.07 11.18
N ARG A 9 12.01 29.73 9.89
CA ARG A 9 10.98 30.17 8.93
C ARG A 9 9.61 29.75 9.45
N PRO A 10 8.61 30.66 9.47
CA PRO A 10 7.25 30.30 9.86
C PRO A 10 6.77 29.10 9.02
N PRO A 11 6.11 28.11 9.65
CA PRO A 11 5.56 26.99 8.90
C PRO A 11 4.57 27.51 7.87
N VAL A 12 4.75 27.11 6.61
CA VAL A 12 3.93 27.56 5.46
C VAL A 12 2.48 27.07 5.57
N LEU A 13 2.26 25.96 6.26
CA LEU A 13 0.95 25.36 6.45
C LEU A 13 0.49 25.57 7.90
N ALA A 14 -0.76 26.01 8.05
CA ALA A 14 -1.36 26.32 9.34
C ALA A 14 -1.42 25.09 10.27
N ALA A 15 -1.42 25.34 11.59
CA ALA A 15 -1.51 24.27 12.59
C ALA A 15 -2.80 23.44 12.45
N THR A 16 -3.90 24.09 12.07
CA THR A 16 -5.21 23.44 11.81
C THR A 16 -5.11 22.40 10.70
N VAL A 17 -4.48 22.75 9.57
CA VAL A 17 -4.24 21.81 8.44
C VAL A 17 -3.48 20.57 8.94
N ARG A 18 -2.42 20.77 9.73
CA ARG A 18 -1.65 19.65 10.30
C ARG A 18 -2.50 18.79 11.24
N ALA A 19 -3.37 19.39 12.05
CA ALA A 19 -4.23 18.66 12.97
C ALA A 19 -5.28 17.82 12.23
N GLU A 20 -5.92 18.38 11.20
CA GLU A 20 -6.91 17.67 10.38
C GLU A 20 -6.29 16.51 9.61
N VAL A 21 -5.08 16.68 9.05
CA VAL A 21 -4.35 15.59 8.39
C VAL A 21 -3.98 14.46 9.36
N LYS A 22 -3.67 14.79 10.62
CA LYS A 22 -3.44 13.76 11.65
C LYS A 22 -4.74 13.04 12.03
N ALA A 23 -5.84 13.76 12.18
CA ALA A 23 -7.14 13.15 12.43
C ALA A 23 -7.53 12.19 11.30
N LEU A 24 -7.30 12.60 10.04
CA LEU A 24 -7.47 11.73 8.88
C LEU A 24 -6.57 10.50 8.97
N ALA A 25 -5.30 10.65 9.32
CA ALA A 25 -4.37 9.54 9.50
C ALA A 25 -4.78 8.53 10.57
N CYS A 26 -5.53 8.98 11.59
CA CYS A 26 -6.07 8.14 12.66
C CYS A 26 -7.43 7.50 12.32
N SER A 27 -8.08 7.92 11.24
CA SER A 27 -9.35 7.37 10.77
C SER A 27 -9.16 6.15 9.86
N LEU A 28 -10.20 5.34 9.66
CA LEU A 28 -10.13 4.21 8.75
C LEU A 28 -10.41 4.68 7.31
N PRO A 29 -9.61 4.29 6.30
CA PRO A 29 -9.90 4.68 4.91
C PRO A 29 -11.30 4.29 4.42
N ALA A 30 -11.88 3.23 5.00
CA ALA A 30 -13.22 2.75 4.68
C ALA A 30 -14.33 3.75 5.07
N GLU A 31 -14.13 4.55 6.12
CA GLU A 31 -15.07 5.61 6.53
C GLU A 31 -15.18 6.71 5.47
N HIS A 32 -14.24 6.72 4.52
CA HIS A 32 -14.12 7.71 3.47
C HIS A 32 -14.44 7.13 2.09
N HIS A 33 -15.06 5.94 2.06
CA HIS A 33 -15.48 5.25 0.83
C HIS A 33 -14.32 4.97 -0.14
N LEU A 34 -13.09 4.93 0.37
CA LEU A 34 -11.91 4.60 -0.42
C LEU A 34 -11.67 3.09 -0.37
N PRO A 35 -11.34 2.44 -1.51
CA PRO A 35 -10.98 1.03 -1.55
C PRO A 35 -9.56 0.75 -1.00
N LEU A 36 -9.11 1.56 -0.02
CA LEU A 36 -7.80 1.45 0.60
C LEU A 36 -7.90 0.59 1.86
N SER A 37 -6.92 -0.29 2.04
CA SER A 37 -6.80 -1.10 3.27
C SER A 37 -6.12 -0.34 4.40
N ARG A 38 -5.21 0.59 4.08
CA ARG A 38 -4.47 1.45 5.02
C ARG A 38 -4.10 2.77 4.36
N TRP A 39 -3.84 3.78 5.16
CA TRP A 39 -3.29 5.04 4.69
C TRP A 39 -1.79 4.92 4.35
N SER A 40 -1.41 5.32 3.14
CA SER A 40 -0.03 5.78 2.88
C SER A 40 0.07 7.30 3.06
N CYS A 41 1.29 7.83 3.21
CA CYS A 41 1.50 9.28 3.26
C CYS A 41 1.07 9.99 1.96
N ARG A 42 1.09 9.28 0.82
CA ARG A 42 0.61 9.81 -0.46
C ARG A 42 -0.91 9.88 -0.48
N ASP A 43 -1.57 8.83 -0.02
CA ASP A 43 -3.04 8.77 0.04
C ASP A 43 -3.57 9.88 0.94
N LEU A 44 -2.96 10.09 2.11
CA LEU A 44 -3.30 11.18 3.02
C LEU A 44 -3.11 12.57 2.39
N ALA A 45 -2.06 12.75 1.61
CA ALA A 45 -1.82 14.02 0.92
C ALA A 45 -2.86 14.28 -0.16
N THR A 46 -3.18 13.27 -0.97
CA THR A 46 -4.24 13.35 -1.99
C THR A 46 -5.58 13.65 -1.33
N GLU A 47 -5.94 12.89 -0.30
CA GLU A 47 -7.23 13.01 0.36
C GLU A 47 -7.41 14.35 1.07
N ALA A 48 -6.34 14.90 1.66
CA ALA A 48 -6.38 16.23 2.24
C ALA A 48 -6.68 17.33 1.21
N VAL A 49 -6.14 17.20 -0.01
CA VAL A 49 -6.44 18.11 -1.11
C VAL A 49 -7.87 17.89 -1.61
N THR A 50 -8.29 16.63 -1.78
CA THR A 50 -9.66 16.28 -2.23
C THR A 50 -10.74 16.84 -1.29
N ARG A 51 -10.46 16.93 0.01
CA ARG A 51 -11.37 17.52 1.00
C ARG A 51 -11.29 19.03 1.15
N GLY A 52 -10.36 19.69 0.45
CA GLY A 52 -10.13 21.12 0.60
C GLY A 52 -9.47 21.51 1.93
N ILE A 53 -8.81 20.58 2.63
CA ILE A 53 -8.04 20.90 3.85
C ILE A 53 -6.88 21.83 3.50
N THR A 54 -6.29 21.65 2.32
CA THR A 54 -5.29 22.56 1.76
C THR A 54 -5.20 22.39 0.24
N ASP A 55 -4.81 23.46 -0.48
CA ASP A 55 -4.68 23.43 -1.94
C ASP A 55 -3.55 22.49 -2.41
N THR A 56 -2.47 22.40 -1.62
CA THR A 56 -1.31 21.56 -1.98
C THR A 56 -0.70 20.91 -0.74
N LEU A 57 -0.45 19.60 -0.83
CA LEU A 57 0.24 18.86 0.22
C LEU A 57 1.11 17.76 -0.39
N SER A 58 2.35 17.65 0.09
CA SER A 58 3.24 16.56 -0.33
C SER A 58 3.23 15.42 0.69
N GLY A 59 3.33 14.18 0.21
CA GLY A 59 3.45 13.01 1.09
C GLY A 59 4.68 13.05 2.00
N SER A 60 5.76 13.72 1.59
CA SER A 60 6.94 13.95 2.44
C SER A 60 6.65 14.90 3.61
N THR A 61 5.79 15.90 3.41
CA THR A 61 5.35 16.79 4.48
C THR A 61 4.47 16.05 5.47
N VAL A 62 3.52 15.23 4.98
CA VAL A 62 2.70 14.35 5.82
C VAL A 62 3.59 13.43 6.66
N ARG A 63 4.59 12.78 6.05
CA ARG A 63 5.54 11.92 6.77
C ARG A 63 6.23 12.66 7.91
N ARG A 64 6.79 13.84 7.67
CA ARG A 64 7.43 14.65 8.74
C ARG A 64 6.47 14.97 9.88
N TRP A 65 5.21 15.30 9.57
CA TRP A 65 4.22 15.61 10.60
C TRP A 65 3.84 14.40 11.45
N LEU A 66 3.71 13.23 10.83
CA LEU A 66 3.39 11.98 11.52
C LEU A 66 4.59 11.49 12.35
N ASP A 67 5.80 11.56 11.82
CA ASP A 67 7.03 11.20 12.52
C ASP A 67 7.27 12.08 13.76
N SER A 68 7.01 13.38 13.65
CA SER A 68 7.14 14.33 14.77
C SER A 68 6.22 14.02 15.94
N ASP A 69 5.09 13.36 15.68
CA ASP A 69 4.09 12.99 16.67
C ASP A 69 4.14 11.49 17.01
N ALA A 70 5.15 10.76 16.50
CA ALA A 70 5.27 9.31 16.59
C ALA A 70 4.03 8.52 16.10
N ILE A 71 3.17 9.14 15.28
CA ILE A 71 1.99 8.49 14.70
C ILE A 71 2.47 7.68 13.49
N LYS A 72 2.21 6.37 13.47
CA LYS A 72 2.62 5.47 12.39
C LYS A 72 1.43 4.66 11.88
N PRO A 73 0.56 5.25 11.03
CA PRO A 73 -0.65 4.60 10.53
C PRO A 73 -0.37 3.29 9.80
N TRP A 74 0.81 3.17 9.19
CA TRP A 74 1.28 1.97 8.49
C TRP A 74 1.78 0.85 9.42
N GLN A 75 1.94 1.09 10.72
CA GLN A 75 2.41 0.08 11.68
C GLN A 75 1.27 -0.66 12.40
N HIS A 76 0.06 -0.11 12.44
CA HIS A 76 -1.09 -0.81 12.99
C HIS A 76 -1.52 -1.91 12.01
N ARG A 77 -1.25 -3.17 12.36
CA ARG A 77 -1.70 -4.34 11.62
C ARG A 77 -3.13 -4.69 12.06
N SER A 78 -4.09 -4.37 11.21
CA SER A 78 -5.44 -4.92 11.29
C SER A 78 -5.53 -6.11 10.34
N TRP A 79 -6.30 -7.13 10.71
CA TRP A 79 -6.68 -8.20 9.80
C TRP A 79 -7.43 -7.59 8.61
N THR A 80 -6.91 -7.74 7.40
CA THR A 80 -7.45 -7.08 6.21
C THR A 80 -8.57 -7.92 5.62
N PHE A 81 -9.82 -7.45 5.75
CA PHE A 81 -10.91 -7.93 4.92
C PHE A 81 -10.75 -7.43 3.49
N PRO A 82 -10.98 -8.27 2.46
CA PRO A 82 -10.95 -7.81 1.08
C PRO A 82 -11.97 -6.68 0.82
N ARG A 83 -11.51 -5.57 0.24
CA ARG A 83 -12.34 -4.36 0.02
C ARG A 83 -12.60 -4.03 -1.46
N ASP A 84 -11.91 -4.73 -2.36
CA ASP A 84 -12.13 -4.63 -3.81
C ASP A 84 -13.36 -5.48 -4.16
N PRO A 85 -14.41 -4.92 -4.79
CA PRO A 85 -15.59 -5.70 -5.19
C PRO A 85 -15.25 -6.89 -6.08
N ASP A 86 -14.21 -6.76 -6.90
CA ASP A 86 -13.72 -7.83 -7.78
C ASP A 86 -12.62 -8.68 -7.13
N PHE A 87 -12.41 -8.57 -5.81
CA PHE A 87 -11.33 -9.26 -5.13
C PHE A 87 -11.35 -10.76 -5.41
N ALA A 88 -12.52 -11.41 -5.35
CA ALA A 88 -12.63 -12.83 -5.60
C ALA A 88 -12.14 -13.19 -7.02
N ALA A 89 -12.65 -12.51 -8.05
CA ALA A 89 -12.25 -12.73 -9.44
C ALA A 89 -10.77 -12.40 -9.70
N LYS A 90 -10.21 -11.40 -9.02
CA LYS A 90 -8.79 -11.04 -9.10
C LYS A 90 -7.91 -12.06 -8.37
N ALA A 91 -8.32 -12.53 -7.20
CA ALA A 91 -7.61 -13.49 -6.38
C ALA A 91 -7.63 -14.88 -7.00
N GLU A 92 -8.74 -15.30 -7.60
CA GLU A 92 -8.88 -16.57 -8.31
C GLU A 92 -7.79 -16.75 -9.37
N ARG A 93 -7.53 -15.72 -10.19
CA ARG A 93 -6.43 -15.74 -11.18
C ARG A 93 -5.05 -15.94 -10.57
N VAL A 94 -4.83 -15.46 -9.35
CA VAL A 94 -3.56 -15.65 -8.64
C VAL A 94 -3.50 -17.04 -8.01
N LEU A 95 -4.62 -17.53 -7.46
CA LEU A 95 -4.73 -18.86 -6.88
C LEU A 95 -4.55 -19.96 -7.93
N ASP A 96 -5.09 -19.78 -9.13
CA ASP A 96 -4.84 -20.67 -10.29
C ASP A 96 -3.35 -20.81 -10.60
N LEU A 97 -2.55 -19.76 -10.41
CA LEU A 97 -1.11 -19.82 -10.65
C LEU A 97 -0.35 -20.61 -9.58
N TYR A 98 -0.90 -20.77 -8.37
CA TYR A 98 -0.36 -21.69 -7.36
C TYR A 98 -0.63 -23.17 -7.69
N ASP A 99 -1.70 -23.46 -8.44
CA ASP A 99 -2.00 -24.78 -9.01
C ASP A 99 -1.87 -24.73 -10.54
N PRO A 100 -0.63 -24.81 -11.07
CA PRO A 100 -0.13 -24.25 -12.34
C PRO A 100 -1.15 -24.25 -13.49
N ARG A 101 -2.12 -23.33 -13.39
CA ARG A 101 -3.23 -23.17 -14.32
C ARG A 101 -3.30 -21.71 -14.74
N TRP A 102 -3.73 -21.51 -15.96
CA TRP A 102 -4.00 -20.21 -16.53
C TRP A 102 -5.25 -20.29 -17.37
N GLN A 103 -6.26 -19.46 -17.09
CA GLN A 103 -7.56 -19.51 -17.80
C GLN A 103 -8.19 -20.92 -17.81
N GLY A 104 -8.10 -21.64 -16.69
CA GLY A 104 -8.64 -22.99 -16.55
C GLY A 104 -7.84 -24.11 -17.22
N ARG A 105 -6.79 -23.82 -18.01
CA ARG A 105 -5.89 -24.84 -18.59
C ARG A 105 -4.63 -25.01 -17.74
N ARG A 106 -4.11 -26.23 -17.65
CA ARG A 106 -2.78 -26.46 -17.08
C ARG A 106 -1.71 -25.83 -17.96
N LEU A 107 -0.67 -25.29 -17.33
CA LEU A 107 0.51 -24.81 -18.03
C LEU A 107 1.28 -25.97 -18.67
N HIS A 108 1.79 -25.74 -19.88
CA HIS A 108 2.69 -26.67 -20.57
C HIS A 108 4.11 -26.60 -19.99
N ALA A 109 4.96 -27.57 -20.36
CA ALA A 109 6.33 -27.69 -19.82
C ALA A 109 7.24 -26.50 -20.18
N ASP A 110 6.89 -25.75 -21.21
CA ASP A 110 7.57 -24.54 -21.71
C ASP A 110 6.93 -23.23 -21.20
N GLU A 111 5.88 -23.30 -20.38
CA GLU A 111 5.21 -22.15 -19.78
C GLU A 111 5.59 -21.98 -18.30
N PHE A 112 5.81 -20.72 -17.87
CA PHE A 112 6.33 -20.43 -16.54
C PHE A 112 5.55 -19.31 -15.85
N VAL A 113 5.41 -19.43 -14.53
CA VAL A 113 4.90 -18.36 -13.66
C VAL A 113 6.08 -17.61 -13.07
N ALA A 114 6.17 -16.30 -13.34
CA ALA A 114 7.11 -15.42 -12.67
C ALA A 114 6.37 -14.59 -11.62
N SER A 115 6.78 -14.69 -10.34
CA SER A 115 6.31 -13.78 -9.29
C SER A 115 7.41 -12.79 -8.91
N ALA A 116 7.03 -11.53 -8.71
CA ALA A 116 7.93 -10.48 -8.23
C ALA A 116 8.22 -10.55 -6.73
N ASP A 117 7.38 -11.24 -5.95
CA ASP A 117 7.53 -11.33 -4.49
C ASP A 117 8.41 -12.51 -4.04
N ALA A 118 8.58 -13.52 -4.89
CA ALA A 118 9.46 -14.64 -4.63
C ALA A 118 10.87 -14.30 -5.10
N ILE A 119 11.84 -14.25 -4.18
CA ILE A 119 13.27 -14.29 -4.51
C ILE A 119 13.48 -15.44 -5.49
N ALA A 120 13.94 -15.10 -6.70
CA ALA A 120 14.15 -15.97 -7.86
C ALA A 120 14.19 -17.47 -7.52
N ARG A 121 13.02 -18.11 -7.56
CA ARG A 121 12.90 -19.55 -7.71
C ARG A 121 12.04 -19.78 -8.94
N SER A 122 12.71 -19.91 -10.09
CA SER A 122 12.16 -20.66 -11.21
C SER A 122 11.90 -22.08 -10.70
N ARG A 123 10.65 -22.37 -10.31
CA ARG A 123 10.27 -23.73 -9.94
C ARG A 123 10.10 -24.51 -11.24
N ARG A 124 11.10 -25.33 -11.58
CA ARG A 124 10.95 -26.40 -12.57
C ARG A 124 9.86 -27.34 -12.06
N LEU A 125 8.71 -27.38 -12.74
CA LEU A 125 7.76 -28.46 -12.56
C LEU A 125 8.46 -29.75 -13.01
N ARG A 126 8.27 -30.83 -12.23
CA ARG A 126 9.08 -32.06 -12.23
C ARG A 126 9.35 -32.63 -13.62
N GLU A 127 10.53 -33.23 -13.78
CA GLU A 127 10.74 -34.23 -14.83
C GLU A 127 9.96 -35.48 -14.46
N ASP A 128 9.01 -35.87 -15.31
CA ASP A 128 8.50 -37.23 -15.31
C ASP A 128 9.56 -38.14 -15.95
N HIS A 129 10.15 -39.02 -15.15
CA HIS A 129 10.94 -40.14 -15.65
C HIS A 129 10.00 -41.33 -15.93
N GLY A 130 9.95 -41.75 -17.21
CA GLY A 130 9.44 -43.04 -17.69
C GLY A 130 7.91 -43.12 -17.82
N THR A 131 7.34 -43.70 -18.87
CA THR A 131 7.80 -44.89 -19.61
C THR A 131 7.39 -44.79 -21.08
N PHE A 132 8.35 -45.13 -21.95
CA PHE A 132 8.11 -45.44 -23.36
C PHE A 132 7.47 -46.84 -23.43
N ASP A 133 6.30 -46.95 -24.06
CA ASP A 133 5.83 -48.15 -24.78
C ASP A 133 5.00 -47.68 -25.99
#